data_AF-A0AA43HCA8-F1
#
_entry.id   AF-A0AA43HCA8-F1
#
_cell.length_a   1.000
_cell.length_b   1.000
_cell.length_c   1.000
_cell.angle_alpha   90.00
_cell.angle_beta   90.00
_cell.angle_gamma   90.00
#
_symmetry.space_group_name_H-M   'P 1'
#
loop_
_entity.id
_entity.type
_entity.pdbx_description
1 polymer ?
#
loop_
_entity_poly.entity_id
_entity_poly.type
_entity_poly.pdbx_seq_one_letter_code
_entity_poly.pdbx_strand_id
1 'polypeptide(L)'
;MRNHVRKPLMNYFALALFFFIAICASQTLSAAVRLPKLISDRMVLQRDTELTIWGWANPGEKVTVRFRGNYYDAVTDSQGNWSLVLPPQKAGGPFILEVNEIIIRDVLVGDVWLCSGQSNQETPVARLVEKYPEINVSNNHMIRHYKVPTQNTIEDLKEDIPDGAKWYSATASDVMNWSALAYFYAQEAYAKYQIPIGMLNSSVGGTPIEGWISQEHLKEFPQYLFDKTAADNARKARMDKGAGKWQAEDLDDSDWATMTMPGFWRNKGLNARGVVWFRKDIEVPASMDGKHAKLYMGTLVNADSTFVNGHFVGNVTYQYPPRKYDIPAGVLHQGTNTVVVKLTDDSGGGGFVEDKIYKIVGDDVEIDLTGDWKYKVGVDLSGASQPGGGMGGRPGTGSAPNMRNAGSGYYNGMIYPIRHYQVKGAIWYQGESNAGRSKEYVGQLKALINNWRELWQMPQMPFLLVQLPNFQPKQAEPSESGWAGIREAQFKTALQVPYTAMAVTYDVGEWNDIHPLNKKDVAHRLFLGARKLVYGEKLVASGPMYKEMKIEGDKIIITFTETGSGLASNGSLKHFAIAGEDRKFVWADAMIRGNKVIVSHKEIKNPVAVRYAWSDNPEEANLKNKEGLLASPFRTDDW
;
A
#
# COMPACT_ATOMS: atom_id res chain seq x y z
N MET A 1 -64.22 2.77 -66.56
CA MET A 1 -64.10 2.14 -65.23
C MET A 1 -62.64 1.74 -65.03
N ARG A 2 -62.04 2.21 -63.93
CA ARG A 2 -60.65 1.91 -63.53
C ARG A 2 -60.55 0.44 -63.09
N ASN A 3 -59.44 -0.22 -63.40
CA ASN A 3 -58.91 -1.28 -62.53
C ASN A 3 -57.37 -1.31 -62.63
N HIS A 4 -56.73 -0.84 -61.57
CA HIS A 4 -55.30 -0.97 -61.31
C HIS A 4 -55.03 -2.31 -60.63
N VAL A 5 -54.15 -3.13 -61.21
CA VAL A 5 -53.57 -4.29 -60.52
C VAL A 5 -52.24 -3.87 -59.90
N ARG A 6 -52.18 -3.86 -58.57
CA ARG A 6 -50.98 -3.61 -57.76
C ARG A 6 -50.04 -4.82 -57.83
N LYS A 7 -48.75 -4.59 -58.11
CA LYS A 7 -47.66 -5.57 -57.91
C LYS A 7 -47.25 -5.60 -56.42
N PRO A 8 -46.82 -6.75 -55.88
CA PRO A 8 -46.45 -6.86 -54.47
C PRO A 8 -45.03 -6.32 -54.24
N LEU A 9 -44.92 -5.20 -53.53
CA LEU A 9 -43.65 -4.59 -53.10
C LEU A 9 -43.08 -5.22 -51.79
N MET A 10 -43.67 -6.30 -51.31
CA MET A 10 -43.49 -6.74 -49.91
C MET A 10 -42.36 -7.77 -49.67
N ASN A 11 -41.52 -8.06 -50.67
CA ASN A 11 -40.38 -9.00 -50.52
C ASN A 11 -39.00 -8.35 -50.50
N TYR A 12 -38.86 -7.10 -50.93
CA TYR A 12 -37.54 -6.43 -50.98
C TYR A 12 -37.15 -5.81 -49.64
N PHE A 13 -38.12 -5.42 -48.81
CA PHE A 13 -37.86 -4.87 -47.47
C PHE A 13 -37.38 -5.93 -46.47
N ALA A 14 -37.94 -7.14 -46.51
CA ALA A 14 -37.51 -8.24 -45.65
C ALA A 14 -36.10 -8.74 -45.99
N LEU A 15 -35.75 -8.81 -47.30
CA LEU A 15 -34.42 -9.18 -47.75
C LEU A 15 -33.36 -8.11 -47.40
N ALA A 16 -33.71 -6.82 -47.55
CA ALA A 16 -32.82 -5.72 -47.19
C ALA A 16 -32.58 -5.64 -45.67
N LEU A 17 -33.61 -5.91 -44.84
CA LEU A 17 -33.47 -5.94 -43.39
C LEU A 17 -32.61 -7.13 -42.91
N PHE A 18 -32.72 -8.28 -43.57
CA PHE A 18 -31.86 -9.45 -43.27
C PHE A 18 -30.40 -9.22 -43.66
N PHE A 19 -30.15 -8.52 -44.79
CA PHE A 19 -28.80 -8.12 -45.20
C PHE A 19 -28.19 -7.05 -44.28
N PHE A 20 -29.01 -6.12 -43.76
CA PHE A 20 -28.56 -5.09 -42.82
C PHE A 20 -28.25 -5.66 -41.42
N ILE A 21 -29.03 -6.64 -40.95
CA ILE A 21 -28.76 -7.35 -39.68
C ILE A 21 -27.52 -8.25 -39.81
N ALA A 22 -27.30 -8.88 -40.97
CA ALA A 22 -26.09 -9.68 -41.22
C ALA A 22 -24.81 -8.83 -41.30
N ILE A 23 -24.88 -7.61 -41.86
CA ILE A 23 -23.74 -6.68 -41.92
C ILE A 23 -23.43 -6.07 -40.53
N CYS A 24 -24.44 -5.81 -39.70
CA CYS A 24 -24.25 -5.40 -38.31
C CYS A 24 -23.73 -6.55 -37.40
N ALA A 25 -24.01 -7.81 -37.75
CA ALA A 25 -23.52 -8.99 -37.01
C ALA A 25 -22.07 -9.39 -37.36
N SER A 26 -21.50 -8.84 -38.44
CA SER A 26 -20.12 -9.09 -38.87
C SER A 26 -19.11 -8.02 -38.44
N GLN A 27 -19.47 -7.12 -37.51
CA GLN A 27 -18.45 -6.42 -36.75
C GLN A 27 -17.84 -7.42 -35.77
N THR A 28 -16.80 -8.13 -36.21
CA THR A 28 -15.87 -8.76 -35.28
C THR A 28 -15.42 -7.66 -34.35
N LEU A 29 -15.92 -7.69 -33.11
CA LEU A 29 -15.41 -6.90 -32.02
C LEU A 29 -13.99 -7.40 -31.77
N SER A 30 -13.03 -6.96 -32.60
CA SER A 30 -11.62 -7.31 -32.43
C SER A 30 -11.17 -6.53 -31.21
N ALA A 31 -11.28 -7.15 -30.02
CA ALA A 31 -10.68 -6.56 -28.84
C ALA A 31 -9.17 -6.44 -29.13
N ALA A 32 -8.68 -5.21 -29.23
CA ALA A 32 -7.30 -4.94 -29.55
C ALA A 32 -6.38 -5.53 -28.47
N VAL A 33 -5.19 -5.99 -28.88
CA VAL A 33 -4.09 -6.32 -27.97
C VAL A 33 -3.99 -5.24 -26.89
N ARG A 34 -3.93 -5.65 -25.62
CA ARG A 34 -3.76 -4.80 -24.46
C ARG A 34 -2.45 -5.15 -23.78
N LEU A 35 -1.63 -4.14 -23.53
CA LEU A 35 -0.39 -4.29 -22.77
C LEU A 35 -0.59 -3.95 -21.28
N PRO A 36 0.24 -4.51 -20.40
CA PRO A 36 0.37 -4.08 -19.01
C PRO A 36 0.75 -2.60 -18.95
N LYS A 37 0.27 -1.85 -17.94
CA LYS A 37 0.52 -0.40 -17.85
C LYS A 37 2.01 -0.05 -17.71
N LEU A 38 2.80 -1.00 -17.21
CA LEU A 38 4.25 -0.87 -17.07
C LEU A 38 4.99 -0.91 -18.42
N ILE A 39 4.41 -1.57 -19.43
CA ILE A 39 4.94 -1.63 -20.80
C ILE A 39 4.36 -0.42 -21.56
N SER A 40 5.08 0.69 -21.51
CA SER A 40 4.65 1.97 -22.07
C SER A 40 5.83 2.82 -22.52
N ASP A 41 5.55 3.95 -23.18
CA ASP A 41 6.58 4.87 -23.66
C ASP A 41 7.59 5.23 -22.56
N ARG A 42 8.84 5.47 -22.95
CA ARG A 42 9.95 5.90 -22.06
C ARG A 42 10.43 4.84 -21.06
N MET A 43 9.99 3.59 -21.22
CA MET A 43 10.42 2.49 -20.37
C MET A 43 11.92 2.16 -20.50
N VAL A 44 12.45 1.45 -19.49
CA VAL A 44 13.81 0.91 -19.50
C VAL A 44 13.74 -0.61 -19.33
N LEU A 45 14.13 -1.37 -20.34
CA LEU A 45 14.26 -2.82 -20.27
C LEU A 45 15.60 -3.21 -19.60
N GLN A 46 15.59 -4.26 -18.78
CA GLN A 46 16.81 -4.76 -18.15
C GLN A 46 17.76 -5.39 -19.19
N ARG A 47 19.01 -4.94 -19.21
CA ARG A 47 20.04 -5.49 -20.10
C ARG A 47 20.55 -6.87 -19.64
N ASP A 48 21.20 -7.57 -20.56
CA ASP A 48 21.98 -8.78 -20.30
C ASP A 48 21.19 -9.93 -19.62
N THR A 49 19.87 -9.96 -19.82
CA THR A 49 18.96 -11.02 -19.39
C THR A 49 17.86 -11.21 -20.42
N GLU A 50 17.25 -12.41 -20.44
CA GLU A 50 16.01 -12.66 -21.18
C GLU A 50 14.90 -11.73 -20.68
N LEU A 51 14.11 -11.18 -21.61
CA LEU A 51 13.07 -10.18 -21.32
C LEU A 51 11.70 -10.70 -21.71
N THR A 52 10.78 -10.74 -20.76
CA THR A 52 9.39 -11.10 -21.04
C THR A 52 8.61 -9.88 -21.51
N ILE A 53 7.97 -9.99 -22.68
CA ILE A 53 6.89 -9.09 -23.10
C ILE A 53 5.59 -9.88 -23.05
N TRP A 54 4.56 -9.33 -22.42
CA TRP A 54 3.30 -10.01 -22.19
C TRP A 54 2.11 -9.07 -22.33
N GLY A 55 0.91 -9.62 -22.39
CA GLY A 55 -0.32 -8.86 -22.42
C GLY A 55 -1.55 -9.74 -22.57
N TRP A 56 -2.63 -9.11 -23.02
CA TRP A 56 -3.94 -9.74 -23.22
C TRP A 56 -4.47 -9.44 -24.62
N ALA A 57 -5.19 -10.38 -25.23
CA ALA A 57 -5.96 -10.18 -26.46
C ALA A 57 -7.08 -11.24 -26.54
N ASN A 58 -7.79 -11.35 -27.67
CA ASN A 58 -8.80 -12.41 -27.81
C ASN A 58 -8.11 -13.80 -27.81
N PRO A 59 -8.73 -14.87 -27.30
CA PRO A 59 -8.16 -16.21 -27.37
C PRO A 59 -7.83 -16.66 -28.80
N GLY A 60 -6.63 -17.20 -29.02
CA GLY A 60 -6.14 -17.63 -30.34
C GLY A 60 -5.67 -16.50 -31.28
N GLU A 61 -5.69 -15.25 -30.83
CA GLU A 61 -5.17 -14.10 -31.57
C GLU A 61 -3.65 -14.18 -31.72
N LYS A 62 -3.15 -13.88 -32.93
CA LYS A 62 -1.72 -13.79 -33.21
C LYS A 62 -1.19 -12.42 -32.76
N VAL A 63 -0.10 -12.43 -32.00
CA VAL A 63 0.62 -11.25 -31.57
C VAL A 63 2.03 -11.27 -32.15
N THR A 64 2.41 -10.20 -32.83
CA THR A 64 3.76 -10.01 -33.38
C THR A 64 4.42 -8.83 -32.67
N VAL A 65 5.60 -9.07 -32.10
CA VAL A 65 6.45 -8.06 -31.47
C VAL A 65 7.65 -7.79 -32.37
N ARG A 66 7.91 -6.51 -32.66
CA ARG A 66 9.13 -6.07 -33.35
C ARG A 66 10.01 -5.27 -32.41
N PHE A 67 11.26 -5.72 -32.24
CA PHE A 67 12.26 -5.00 -31.44
C PHE A 67 13.63 -5.07 -32.11
N ARG A 68 14.23 -3.89 -32.35
CA ARG A 68 15.56 -3.75 -32.98
C ARG A 68 15.71 -4.50 -34.31
N GLY A 69 14.66 -4.47 -35.13
CA GLY A 69 14.63 -5.11 -36.45
C GLY A 69 14.31 -6.60 -36.45
N ASN A 70 14.22 -7.25 -35.28
CA ASN A 70 13.82 -8.65 -35.14
C ASN A 70 12.31 -8.77 -34.87
N TYR A 71 11.72 -9.85 -35.37
CA TYR A 71 10.31 -10.19 -35.20
C TYR A 71 10.17 -11.41 -34.29
N TYR A 72 9.18 -11.36 -33.40
CA TYR A 72 8.84 -12.42 -32.45
C TYR A 72 7.34 -12.62 -32.49
N ASP A 73 6.89 -13.87 -32.61
CA ASP A 73 5.47 -14.22 -32.70
C ASP A 73 5.02 -14.98 -31.44
N ALA A 74 3.81 -14.68 -30.98
CA ALA A 74 3.10 -15.40 -29.95
C ALA A 74 1.63 -15.59 -30.35
N VAL A 75 0.96 -16.52 -29.69
CA VAL A 75 -0.50 -16.74 -29.80
C VAL A 75 -1.08 -16.70 -28.41
N THR A 76 -2.21 -16.00 -28.23
CA THR A 76 -2.92 -15.98 -26.96
C THR A 76 -3.49 -17.33 -26.59
N ASP A 77 -3.45 -17.64 -25.30
CA ASP A 77 -4.06 -18.83 -24.71
C ASP A 77 -5.59 -18.74 -24.66
N SER A 78 -6.24 -19.78 -24.14
CA SER A 78 -7.71 -19.86 -24.00
C SER A 78 -8.30 -18.82 -23.03
N GLN A 79 -7.46 -18.19 -22.20
CA GLN A 79 -7.85 -17.13 -21.26
C GLN A 79 -7.52 -15.73 -21.83
N GLY A 80 -6.97 -15.66 -23.05
CA GLY A 80 -6.60 -14.42 -23.71
C GLY A 80 -5.24 -13.86 -23.28
N ASN A 81 -4.42 -14.59 -22.50
CA ASN A 81 -3.08 -14.14 -22.13
C ASN A 81 -2.07 -14.52 -23.23
N TRP A 82 -1.06 -13.68 -23.44
CA TRP A 82 0.10 -14.03 -24.25
C TRP A 82 1.38 -13.55 -23.60
N SER A 83 2.48 -14.23 -23.91
CA SER A 83 3.82 -13.75 -23.60
C SER A 83 4.84 -14.27 -24.61
N LEU A 84 5.96 -13.57 -24.73
CA LEU A 84 7.14 -14.01 -25.47
C LEU A 84 8.40 -13.52 -24.77
N VAL A 85 9.51 -14.17 -25.12
CA VAL A 85 10.82 -13.87 -24.56
C VAL A 85 11.71 -13.25 -25.63
N LEU A 86 12.21 -12.05 -25.37
CA LEU A 86 13.28 -11.45 -26.14
C LEU A 86 14.63 -11.95 -25.59
N PRO A 87 15.61 -12.29 -26.45
CA PRO A 87 16.94 -12.67 -26.01
C PRO A 87 17.65 -11.49 -25.32
N PRO A 88 18.72 -11.73 -24.55
CA PRO A 88 19.48 -10.70 -23.86
C PRO A 88 19.86 -9.51 -24.74
N GLN A 89 19.58 -8.31 -24.25
CA GLN A 89 19.79 -7.06 -24.97
C GLN A 89 20.98 -6.28 -24.41
N LYS A 90 21.83 -5.77 -25.31
CA LYS A 90 22.88 -4.81 -24.95
C LYS A 90 22.27 -3.45 -24.63
N ALA A 91 22.89 -2.76 -23.67
CA ALA A 91 22.50 -1.41 -23.26
C ALA A 91 22.48 -0.40 -24.43
N GLY A 92 21.59 0.58 -24.35
CA GLY A 92 21.47 1.66 -25.32
C GLY A 92 20.04 2.16 -25.50
N GLY A 93 19.80 2.85 -26.61
CA GLY A 93 18.52 3.45 -26.97
C GLY A 93 18.68 4.95 -27.28
N PRO A 94 17.57 5.67 -27.55
CA PRO A 94 16.20 5.17 -27.57
C PRO A 94 15.91 4.22 -28.76
N PHE A 95 15.09 3.21 -28.50
CA PHE A 95 14.56 2.29 -29.49
C PHE A 95 13.03 2.41 -29.59
N ILE A 96 12.47 1.72 -30.58
CA ILE A 96 11.02 1.53 -30.74
C ILE A 96 10.73 0.03 -30.51
N LEU A 97 9.71 -0.25 -29.71
CA LEU A 97 9.13 -1.57 -29.53
C LEU A 97 7.70 -1.54 -30.11
N GLU A 98 7.40 -2.43 -31.04
CA GLU A 98 6.08 -2.51 -31.66
C GLU A 98 5.42 -3.83 -31.27
N VAL A 99 4.13 -3.78 -30.95
CA VAL A 99 3.30 -4.94 -30.64
C VAL A 99 2.02 -4.83 -31.45
N ASN A 100 1.92 -5.58 -32.55
CA ASN A 100 0.93 -5.36 -33.60
C ASN A 100 0.86 -3.87 -33.99
N GLU A 101 -0.28 -3.21 -33.80
CA GLU A 101 -0.52 -1.80 -34.11
C GLU A 101 -0.02 -0.83 -33.02
N ILE A 102 0.38 -1.35 -31.85
CA ILE A 102 0.84 -0.53 -30.72
C ILE A 102 2.32 -0.20 -30.89
N ILE A 103 2.65 1.09 -30.87
CA ILE A 103 4.03 1.57 -30.96
C ILE A 103 4.44 2.18 -29.63
N ILE A 104 5.44 1.58 -28.98
CA ILE A 104 6.07 2.06 -27.76
C ILE A 104 7.36 2.77 -28.12
N ARG A 105 7.47 4.03 -27.71
CA ARG A 105 8.55 4.95 -28.10
C ARG A 105 9.52 5.17 -26.95
N ASP A 106 10.74 5.59 -27.31
CA ASP A 106 11.76 5.99 -26.33
C ASP A 106 12.12 4.86 -25.36
N VAL A 107 12.26 3.63 -25.89
CA VAL A 107 12.61 2.45 -25.09
C VAL A 107 14.13 2.41 -24.90
N LEU A 108 14.57 2.44 -23.64
CA LEU A 108 15.97 2.24 -23.29
C LEU A 108 16.23 0.78 -22.88
N VAL A 109 17.47 0.33 -23.00
CA VAL A 109 17.96 -0.93 -22.44
C VAL A 109 19.09 -0.59 -21.46
N GLY A 110 18.98 -0.99 -20.21
CA GLY A 110 19.83 -0.50 -19.12
C GLY A 110 19.78 -1.35 -17.85
N ASP A 111 20.27 -0.81 -16.73
CA ASP A 111 20.15 -1.43 -15.42
C ASP A 111 18.88 -0.91 -14.71
N VAL A 112 17.95 -1.83 -14.42
CA VAL A 112 16.64 -1.55 -13.81
C VAL A 112 16.64 -2.00 -12.35
N TRP A 113 16.29 -1.12 -11.41
CA TRP A 113 16.26 -1.43 -9.98
C TRP A 113 14.85 -1.30 -9.42
N LEU A 114 14.41 -2.31 -8.67
CA LEU A 114 13.18 -2.26 -7.89
C LEU A 114 13.44 -1.55 -6.56
N CYS A 115 12.90 -0.36 -6.38
CA CYS A 115 12.94 0.39 -5.13
C CYS A 115 11.65 0.17 -4.35
N SER A 116 11.75 -0.29 -3.10
CA SER A 116 10.58 -0.57 -2.28
C SER A 116 10.81 -0.32 -0.79
N GLY A 117 9.73 -0.36 -0.02
CA GLY A 117 9.70 -0.04 1.39
C GLY A 117 8.68 1.04 1.69
N GLN A 118 9.00 1.93 2.63
CA GLN A 118 8.04 2.89 3.18
C GLN A 118 8.39 4.36 2.92
N SER A 119 7.97 5.26 3.82
CA SER A 119 8.02 6.71 3.63
C SER A 119 9.43 7.26 3.39
N ASN A 120 10.46 6.60 3.93
CA ASN A 120 11.86 6.94 3.65
C ASN A 120 12.32 6.58 2.22
N GLN A 121 11.71 5.55 1.60
CA GLN A 121 11.84 5.28 0.18
C GLN A 121 11.01 6.26 -0.66
N GLU A 122 9.85 6.72 -0.16
CA GLU A 122 8.96 7.63 -0.88
C GLU A 122 9.36 9.10 -0.85
N THR A 123 10.28 9.49 0.06
CA THR A 123 10.61 10.90 0.31
C THR A 123 10.92 11.61 -1.02
N PRO A 124 10.12 12.62 -1.41
CA PRO A 124 10.23 13.22 -2.73
C PRO A 124 11.44 14.14 -2.82
N VAL A 125 12.03 14.23 -4.01
CA VAL A 125 13.10 15.18 -4.35
C VAL A 125 12.74 16.62 -3.98
N ALA A 126 11.48 17.03 -4.14
CA ALA A 126 11.00 18.36 -3.78
C ALA A 126 11.32 18.77 -2.33
N ARG A 127 11.41 17.83 -1.38
CA ARG A 127 11.78 18.12 0.02
C ARG A 127 13.26 18.42 0.21
N LEU A 128 14.10 18.12 -0.78
CA LEU A 128 15.55 18.15 -0.69
C LEU A 128 16.18 19.27 -1.52
N VAL A 129 15.40 20.02 -2.30
CA VAL A 129 15.92 21.03 -3.25
C VAL A 129 16.69 22.16 -2.56
N GLU A 130 16.33 22.54 -1.33
CA GLU A 130 17.07 23.55 -0.57
C GLU A 130 18.46 23.05 -0.14
N LYS A 131 18.56 21.77 0.21
CA LYS A 131 19.82 21.14 0.61
C LYS A 131 20.71 20.80 -0.60
N TYR A 132 20.09 20.51 -1.74
CA TYR A 132 20.77 20.08 -2.98
C TYR A 132 20.28 20.91 -4.17
N PRO A 133 20.75 22.17 -4.30
CA PRO A 133 20.31 23.06 -5.38
C PRO A 133 20.69 22.56 -6.78
N GLU A 134 21.66 21.63 -6.90
CA GLU A 134 22.06 21.01 -8.18
C GLU A 134 20.94 20.19 -8.84
N ILE A 135 19.89 19.83 -8.09
CA ILE A 135 18.73 19.09 -8.62
C ILE A 135 17.97 19.94 -9.65
N ASN A 136 17.83 21.24 -9.41
CA ASN A 136 17.02 22.14 -10.25
C ASN A 136 17.61 22.36 -11.65
N VAL A 137 18.87 21.97 -11.87
CA VAL A 137 19.60 22.14 -13.14
C VAL A 137 19.91 20.81 -13.82
N SER A 138 19.56 19.68 -13.20
CA SER A 138 19.84 18.34 -13.72
C SER A 138 18.85 17.94 -14.81
N ASN A 139 19.36 17.49 -15.96
CA ASN A 139 18.55 16.95 -17.04
C ASN A 139 19.26 15.74 -17.66
N ASN A 140 18.88 14.54 -17.23
CA ASN A 140 19.46 13.27 -17.71
C ASN A 140 18.38 12.34 -18.28
N HIS A 141 18.21 12.39 -19.60
CA HIS A 141 17.24 11.57 -20.31
C HIS A 141 17.57 10.07 -20.32
N MET A 142 18.75 9.65 -19.85
CA MET A 142 19.11 8.24 -19.75
C MET A 142 18.70 7.62 -18.40
N ILE A 143 18.12 8.40 -17.50
CA ILE A 143 17.55 7.95 -16.23
C ILE A 143 16.03 8.06 -16.31
N ARG A 144 15.32 6.97 -15.99
CA ARG A 144 13.87 6.90 -15.96
C ARG A 144 13.36 6.40 -14.61
N HIS A 145 12.16 6.81 -14.24
CA HIS A 145 11.50 6.37 -13.01
C HIS A 145 10.03 6.07 -13.28
N TYR A 146 9.55 4.99 -12.65
CA TYR A 146 8.15 4.60 -12.66
C TYR A 146 7.67 4.42 -11.23
N LYS A 147 6.67 5.18 -10.80
CA LYS A 147 6.01 4.94 -9.50
C LYS A 147 4.84 4.00 -9.70
N VAL A 148 4.89 2.83 -9.07
CA VAL A 148 3.74 1.91 -9.00
C VAL A 148 2.66 2.58 -8.15
N PRO A 149 1.42 2.73 -8.68
CA PRO A 149 0.31 3.27 -7.90
C PRO A 149 0.03 2.45 -6.65
N THR A 150 -0.31 3.14 -5.56
CA THR A 150 -0.67 2.46 -4.31
C THR A 150 -1.93 1.62 -4.49
N GLN A 151 -1.79 0.31 -4.31
CA GLN A 151 -2.89 -0.63 -4.34
C GLN A 151 -2.70 -1.67 -3.22
N ASN A 152 -3.62 -1.66 -2.24
CA ASN A 152 -3.59 -2.59 -1.12
C ASN A 152 -4.78 -3.56 -1.24
N THR A 153 -4.50 -4.81 -1.62
CA THR A 153 -5.52 -5.82 -1.93
C THR A 153 -5.22 -7.11 -1.18
N ILE A 154 -5.65 -7.22 0.07
CA ILE A 154 -5.35 -8.38 0.94
C ILE A 154 -5.90 -9.70 0.35
N GLU A 155 -7.06 -9.66 -0.30
CA GLU A 155 -7.77 -10.87 -0.76
C GLU A 155 -7.34 -11.37 -2.14
N ASP A 156 -7.01 -10.45 -3.05
CA ASP A 156 -6.78 -10.78 -4.46
C ASP A 156 -5.41 -10.32 -4.91
N LEU A 157 -4.70 -11.22 -5.60
CA LEU A 157 -3.59 -10.88 -6.46
C LEU A 157 -4.09 -10.03 -7.63
N LYS A 158 -3.35 -8.99 -8.00
CA LYS A 158 -3.65 -8.15 -9.16
C LYS A 158 -2.71 -8.47 -10.30
N GLU A 159 -3.27 -8.73 -11.47
CA GLU A 159 -2.51 -9.09 -12.68
C GLU A 159 -1.89 -7.88 -13.39
N ASP A 160 -2.38 -6.68 -13.12
CA ASP A 160 -1.89 -5.42 -13.66
C ASP A 160 -2.02 -4.33 -12.59
N ILE A 161 -1.28 -3.24 -12.78
CA ILE A 161 -1.33 -2.07 -11.89
C ILE A 161 -2.49 -1.14 -12.28
N PRO A 162 -2.97 -0.27 -11.37
CA PRO A 162 -4.01 0.71 -11.69
C PRO A 162 -3.59 1.70 -12.80
N ASP A 163 -4.59 2.27 -13.47
CA ASP A 163 -4.39 3.33 -14.46
C ASP A 163 -3.77 4.61 -13.86
N GLY A 164 -3.12 5.41 -14.71
CA GLY A 164 -2.62 6.74 -14.37
C GLY A 164 -1.11 6.85 -14.10
N ALA A 165 -0.39 5.73 -14.01
CA ALA A 165 1.07 5.73 -13.93
C ALA A 165 1.75 5.67 -15.30
N LYS A 166 2.97 6.22 -15.37
CA LYS A 166 3.80 6.27 -16.58
C LYS A 166 5.28 6.36 -16.21
N TRP A 167 6.14 6.09 -17.19
CA TRP A 167 7.59 6.34 -17.08
C TRP A 167 7.89 7.83 -17.24
N TYR A 168 8.67 8.36 -16.31
CA TYR A 168 9.18 9.73 -16.33
C TYR A 168 10.66 9.73 -16.68
N SER A 169 11.15 10.84 -17.24
CA SER A 169 12.58 11.06 -17.52
C SER A 169 13.16 11.98 -16.46
N ALA A 170 14.44 11.86 -16.14
CA ALA A 170 15.06 12.70 -15.11
C ALA A 170 15.33 14.12 -15.61
N THR A 171 14.27 14.84 -15.96
CA THR A 171 14.25 16.27 -16.26
C THR A 171 13.89 17.06 -15.00
N ALA A 172 14.36 18.29 -14.87
CA ALA A 172 14.19 19.09 -13.66
C ALA A 172 12.72 19.20 -13.18
N SER A 173 11.73 19.30 -14.08
CA SER A 173 10.32 19.36 -13.70
C SER A 173 9.75 18.00 -13.27
N ASP A 174 10.19 16.91 -13.91
CA ASP A 174 9.63 15.57 -13.69
C ASP A 174 10.16 14.94 -12.38
N VAL A 175 11.40 15.26 -11.98
CA VAL A 175 12.05 14.60 -10.84
C VAL A 175 11.48 14.99 -9.47
N MET A 176 10.76 16.12 -9.37
CA MET A 176 10.35 16.68 -8.08
C MET A 176 9.53 15.72 -7.20
N ASN A 177 8.71 14.88 -7.82
CA ASN A 177 7.88 13.89 -7.12
C ASN A 177 8.50 12.48 -7.08
N TRP A 178 9.76 12.32 -7.52
CA TRP A 178 10.45 11.03 -7.46
C TRP A 178 11.01 10.77 -6.07
N SER A 179 11.21 9.49 -5.76
CA SER A 179 12.02 9.11 -4.60
C SER A 179 13.41 9.74 -4.71
N ALA A 180 13.79 10.54 -3.70
CA ALA A 180 15.11 11.15 -3.65
C ALA A 180 16.24 10.13 -3.57
N LEU A 181 16.04 9.02 -2.84
CA LEU A 181 17.00 7.92 -2.80
C LEU A 181 17.18 7.30 -4.19
N ALA A 182 16.08 6.99 -4.88
CA ALA A 182 16.14 6.41 -6.22
C ALA A 182 16.82 7.37 -7.22
N TYR A 183 16.53 8.67 -7.11
CA TYR A 183 17.14 9.71 -7.94
C TYR A 183 18.67 9.76 -7.75
N PHE A 184 19.15 9.91 -6.51
CA PHE A 184 20.59 10.01 -6.26
C PHE A 184 21.34 8.71 -6.62
N TYR A 185 20.75 7.55 -6.34
CA TYR A 185 21.33 6.27 -6.73
C TYR A 185 21.48 6.16 -8.25
N ALA A 186 20.43 6.54 -9.00
CA ALA A 186 20.46 6.49 -10.45
C ALA A 186 21.45 7.49 -11.06
N GLN A 187 21.56 8.69 -10.49
CA GLN A 187 22.56 9.69 -10.92
C GLN A 187 23.98 9.16 -10.76
N GLU A 188 24.30 8.58 -9.60
CA GLU A 188 25.63 8.04 -9.35
C GLU A 188 25.93 6.81 -10.22
N ALA A 189 24.96 5.90 -10.36
CA ALA A 189 25.08 4.72 -11.22
C ALA A 189 25.31 5.10 -12.69
N TYR A 190 24.53 6.05 -13.22
CA TYR A 190 24.72 6.55 -14.56
C TYR A 190 26.06 7.26 -14.72
N ALA A 191 26.43 8.16 -13.79
CA ALA A 191 27.71 8.87 -13.86
C ALA A 191 28.89 7.91 -13.94
N LYS A 192 28.84 6.81 -13.17
CA LYS A 192 29.90 5.79 -13.13
C LYS A 192 30.00 4.95 -14.40
N TYR A 193 28.87 4.46 -14.93
CA TYR A 193 28.89 3.44 -15.99
C TYR A 193 28.43 3.94 -17.36
N GLN A 194 27.76 5.10 -17.43
CA GLN A 194 27.12 5.62 -18.65
C GLN A 194 26.13 4.62 -19.28
N ILE A 195 25.45 3.83 -18.43
CA ILE A 195 24.44 2.85 -18.81
C ILE A 195 23.07 3.41 -18.41
N PRO A 196 22.03 3.34 -19.27
CA PRO A 196 20.70 3.81 -18.92
C PRO A 196 20.19 3.19 -17.62
N ILE A 197 19.50 3.96 -16.79
CA ILE A 197 19.02 3.49 -15.47
C ILE A 197 17.50 3.60 -15.40
N GLY A 198 16.83 2.50 -15.02
CA GLY A 198 15.40 2.47 -14.73
C GLY A 198 15.15 2.27 -13.24
N MET A 199 14.38 3.17 -12.61
CA MET A 199 14.00 3.06 -11.20
C MET A 199 12.52 2.71 -11.09
N LEU A 200 12.20 1.44 -10.83
CA LEU A 200 10.84 0.98 -10.59
C LEU A 200 10.53 1.11 -9.10
N ASN A 201 9.69 2.06 -8.73
CA ASN A 201 9.43 2.43 -7.35
C ASN A 201 8.06 1.91 -6.88
N SER A 202 8.08 0.89 -6.03
CA SER A 202 6.91 0.27 -5.40
C SER A 202 7.02 0.44 -3.89
N SER A 203 6.65 1.61 -3.37
CA SER A 203 6.79 1.98 -1.95
C SER A 203 5.56 2.69 -1.42
N VAL A 204 5.27 2.60 -0.12
CA VAL A 204 4.12 3.26 0.51
C VAL A 204 4.42 3.63 1.96
N GLY A 205 4.16 4.88 2.34
CA GLY A 205 4.43 5.41 3.66
C GLY A 205 3.66 4.71 4.77
N GLY A 206 4.32 4.50 5.91
CA GLY A 206 3.69 3.94 7.12
C GLY A 206 3.40 2.44 7.05
N THR A 207 3.76 1.75 5.97
CA THR A 207 3.45 0.32 5.84
C THR A 207 4.46 -0.56 6.58
N PRO A 208 4.00 -1.56 7.34
CA PRO A 208 4.87 -2.55 7.95
C PRO A 208 5.25 -3.66 6.94
N ILE A 209 6.34 -4.38 7.19
CA ILE A 209 6.94 -5.35 6.24
C ILE A 209 6.00 -6.50 5.87
N GLU A 210 5.14 -6.95 6.78
CA GLU A 210 4.17 -8.04 6.53
C GLU A 210 3.20 -7.73 5.38
N GLY A 211 2.97 -6.45 5.08
CA GLY A 211 2.17 -6.03 3.92
C GLY A 211 2.81 -6.36 2.57
N TRP A 212 4.13 -6.58 2.54
CA TRP A 212 4.96 -6.77 1.33
C TRP A 212 5.39 -8.23 1.09
N ILE A 213 4.88 -9.14 1.92
CA ILE A 213 5.15 -10.58 1.86
C ILE A 213 3.85 -11.31 1.51
N SER A 214 3.90 -12.28 0.62
CA SER A 214 2.77 -13.15 0.26
C SER A 214 2.24 -13.95 1.46
N GLN A 215 0.97 -14.35 1.40
CA GLN A 215 0.36 -15.16 2.47
C GLN A 215 1.07 -16.51 2.64
N GLU A 216 1.59 -17.09 1.56
CA GLU A 216 2.39 -18.32 1.60
C GLU A 216 3.64 -18.15 2.48
N HIS A 217 4.34 -17.04 2.32
CA HIS A 217 5.57 -16.74 3.06
C HIS A 217 5.31 -16.13 4.45
N LEU A 218 4.06 -15.80 4.77
CA LEU A 218 3.64 -15.38 6.10
C LEU A 218 3.23 -16.53 7.02
N LYS A 219 3.28 -17.80 6.56
CA LYS A 219 2.92 -18.96 7.38
C LYS A 219 3.75 -19.10 8.67
N GLU A 220 4.98 -18.60 8.67
CA GLU A 220 5.84 -18.55 9.87
C GLU A 220 5.39 -17.48 10.89
N PHE A 221 4.48 -16.58 10.49
CA PHE A 221 3.94 -15.47 11.28
C PHE A 221 2.41 -15.52 11.28
N PRO A 222 1.78 -16.52 11.93
CA PRO A 222 0.35 -16.79 11.83
C PRO A 222 -0.55 -15.60 12.20
N GLN A 223 -0.05 -14.66 13.01
CA GLN A 223 -0.74 -13.42 13.36
C GLN A 223 -0.99 -12.45 12.18
N TYR A 224 -0.29 -12.64 11.05
CA TYR A 224 -0.45 -11.83 9.82
C TYR A 224 -1.19 -12.57 8.71
N LEU A 225 -1.65 -13.80 8.97
CA LEU A 225 -2.43 -14.56 7.99
C LEU A 225 -3.85 -13.99 7.87
N PHE A 226 -4.31 -13.89 6.63
CA PHE A 226 -5.65 -13.46 6.31
C PHE A 226 -6.65 -14.61 6.52
N ASP A 227 -7.57 -14.42 7.45
CA ASP A 227 -8.68 -15.36 7.68
C ASP A 227 -9.88 -14.99 6.81
N LYS A 228 -9.96 -15.63 5.64
CA LYS A 228 -11.07 -15.45 4.68
C LYS A 228 -12.42 -15.82 5.29
N THR A 229 -12.48 -16.88 6.09
CA THR A 229 -13.74 -17.33 6.71
C THR A 229 -14.25 -16.30 7.71
N ALA A 230 -13.37 -15.77 8.56
CA ALA A 230 -13.72 -14.69 9.47
C ALA A 230 -14.12 -13.41 8.73
N ALA A 231 -13.44 -13.08 7.63
CA ALA A 231 -13.79 -11.92 6.79
C ALA A 231 -15.16 -12.07 6.14
N ASP A 232 -15.45 -13.22 5.54
CA ASP A 232 -16.74 -13.49 4.91
C ASP A 232 -17.88 -13.50 5.94
N ASN A 233 -17.64 -14.06 7.13
CA ASN A 233 -18.61 -14.02 8.22
C ASN A 233 -18.87 -12.59 8.71
N ALA A 234 -17.83 -11.76 8.84
CA ALA A 234 -17.97 -10.36 9.22
C ALA A 234 -18.72 -9.54 8.16
N ARG A 235 -18.47 -9.80 6.86
CA ARG A 235 -19.22 -9.20 5.75
C ARG A 235 -20.69 -9.59 5.78
N LYS A 236 -20.98 -10.88 5.94
CA LYS A 236 -22.36 -11.40 6.07
C LYS A 236 -23.09 -10.77 7.25
N ALA A 237 -22.43 -10.64 8.41
CA ALA A 237 -23.02 -10.02 9.60
C ALA A 237 -23.38 -8.53 9.39
N ARG A 238 -22.71 -7.84 8.46
CA ARG A 238 -22.97 -6.43 8.10
C ARG A 238 -23.93 -6.25 6.93
N MET A 239 -24.33 -7.32 6.27
CA MET A 239 -25.22 -7.22 5.13
C MET A 239 -26.61 -6.80 5.61
N ASP A 240 -27.02 -5.59 5.23
CA ASP A 240 -28.34 -5.07 5.53
C ASP A 240 -29.42 -5.88 4.79
N LYS A 241 -30.18 -6.66 5.56
CA LYS A 241 -31.23 -7.54 5.04
C LYS A 241 -32.33 -6.77 4.28
N GLY A 242 -32.50 -5.48 4.60
CA GLY A 242 -33.50 -4.60 3.99
C GLY A 242 -33.01 -3.81 2.79
N ALA A 243 -31.70 -3.73 2.55
CA ALA A 243 -31.15 -2.93 1.47
C ALA A 243 -31.71 -3.36 0.11
N GLY A 244 -32.28 -2.40 -0.62
CA GLY A 244 -32.88 -2.63 -1.93
C GLY A 244 -34.24 -3.32 -1.90
N LYS A 245 -34.77 -3.70 -0.72
CA LYS A 245 -36.03 -4.43 -0.58
C LYS A 245 -37.06 -3.66 0.26
N TRP A 246 -36.70 -3.27 1.47
CA TRP A 246 -37.67 -2.82 2.48
C TRP A 246 -38.15 -1.36 2.30
N GLN A 247 -37.57 -0.64 1.35
CA GLN A 247 -38.09 0.66 0.94
C GLN A 247 -39.33 0.56 0.03
N ALA A 248 -39.58 -0.59 -0.62
CA ALA A 248 -40.65 -0.74 -1.62
C ALA A 248 -42.03 -0.37 -1.08
N GLU A 249 -42.85 0.30 -1.89
CA GLU A 249 -44.19 0.74 -1.51
C GLU A 249 -45.12 -0.43 -1.17
N ASP A 250 -45.08 -1.50 -1.97
CA ASP A 250 -45.95 -2.67 -1.89
C ASP A 250 -45.40 -3.81 -1.01
N LEU A 251 -44.43 -3.50 -0.14
CA LEU A 251 -43.82 -4.47 0.76
C LEU A 251 -44.86 -5.02 1.76
N ASP A 252 -45.01 -6.35 1.80
CA ASP A 252 -45.69 -7.03 2.91
C ASP A 252 -44.85 -6.92 4.19
N ASP A 253 -45.32 -6.08 5.10
CA ASP A 253 -44.71 -5.81 6.40
C ASP A 253 -45.54 -6.34 7.57
N SER A 254 -46.45 -7.29 7.31
CA SER A 254 -47.30 -7.91 8.35
C SER A 254 -46.50 -8.64 9.43
N ASP A 255 -45.28 -9.08 9.12
CA ASP A 255 -44.36 -9.74 10.05
C ASP A 255 -43.43 -8.78 10.81
N TRP A 256 -43.57 -7.46 10.61
CA TRP A 256 -42.75 -6.46 11.30
C TRP A 256 -43.29 -6.20 12.72
N ALA A 257 -42.37 -5.99 13.66
CA ALA A 257 -42.74 -5.62 15.03
C ALA A 257 -43.12 -4.14 15.09
N THR A 258 -43.86 -3.71 16.11
CA THR A 258 -44.28 -2.31 16.27
C THR A 258 -43.52 -1.63 17.40
N MET A 259 -43.19 -0.36 17.21
CA MET A 259 -42.59 0.52 18.20
C MET A 259 -43.18 1.93 18.07
N THR A 260 -43.69 2.48 19.17
CA THR A 260 -44.13 3.88 19.21
C THR A 260 -42.91 4.80 19.09
N MET A 261 -42.99 5.90 18.33
CA MET A 261 -41.94 6.92 18.15
C MET A 261 -42.54 8.32 18.34
N PRO A 262 -41.78 9.33 18.83
CA PRO A 262 -40.33 9.34 19.05
C PRO A 262 -39.86 8.61 20.31
N GLY A 263 -38.53 8.46 20.44
CA GLY A 263 -37.83 7.80 21.55
C GLY A 263 -36.66 6.93 21.05
N PHE A 264 -35.78 6.53 21.97
CA PHE A 264 -34.65 5.64 21.68
C PHE A 264 -35.07 4.17 21.71
N TRP A 265 -34.68 3.41 20.69
CA TRP A 265 -35.12 2.01 20.57
C TRP A 265 -34.62 1.13 21.72
N ARG A 266 -33.49 1.51 22.34
CA ARG A 266 -32.92 0.79 23.49
C ARG A 266 -33.81 0.86 24.71
N ASN A 267 -34.40 2.02 24.94
CA ASN A 267 -35.36 2.24 26.03
C ASN A 267 -36.69 1.52 25.76
N LYS A 268 -36.89 1.04 24.52
CA LYS A 268 -38.08 0.31 24.06
C LYS A 268 -37.82 -1.18 23.82
N GLY A 269 -36.73 -1.71 24.38
CA GLY A 269 -36.43 -3.15 24.41
C GLY A 269 -35.62 -3.68 23.22
N LEU A 270 -35.23 -2.84 22.27
CA LEU A 270 -34.37 -3.25 21.15
C LEU A 270 -32.90 -2.92 21.44
N ASN A 271 -32.02 -3.93 21.55
CA ASN A 271 -30.58 -3.72 21.77
C ASN A 271 -29.74 -3.85 20.48
N ALA A 272 -30.37 -3.73 19.31
CA ALA A 272 -29.69 -3.88 18.03
C ALA A 272 -28.62 -2.79 17.85
N ARG A 273 -27.44 -3.19 17.35
CA ARG A 273 -26.36 -2.29 16.94
C ARG A 273 -26.18 -2.39 15.42
N GLY A 274 -26.46 -1.35 14.66
CA GLY A 274 -26.39 -1.40 13.20
C GLY A 274 -27.56 -0.69 12.54
N VAL A 275 -28.37 -1.40 11.76
CA VAL A 275 -29.44 -0.81 10.94
C VAL A 275 -30.80 -1.29 11.41
N VAL A 276 -31.69 -0.34 11.70
CA VAL A 276 -33.11 -0.59 11.98
C VAL A 276 -33.93 0.16 10.95
N TRP A 277 -34.81 -0.56 10.27
CA TRP A 277 -35.77 0.03 9.34
C TRP A 277 -37.08 0.28 10.06
N PHE A 278 -37.65 1.46 9.85
CA PHE A 278 -38.95 1.87 10.34
C PHE A 278 -39.87 2.12 9.16
N ARG A 279 -41.14 1.74 9.29
CA ARG A 279 -42.17 1.88 8.26
C ARG A 279 -43.48 2.34 8.89
N LYS A 280 -44.14 3.33 8.28
CA LYS A 280 -45.41 3.87 8.74
C LYS A 280 -46.30 4.19 7.56
N ASP A 281 -47.51 3.67 7.60
CA ASP A 281 -48.57 4.06 6.69
C ASP A 281 -49.27 5.32 7.20
N ILE A 282 -49.62 6.19 6.27
CA ILE A 282 -50.31 7.45 6.50
C ILE A 282 -51.45 7.62 5.50
N GLU A 283 -52.50 8.32 5.91
CA GLU A 283 -53.60 8.67 5.01
C GLU A 283 -53.38 10.06 4.43
N VAL A 284 -53.29 10.13 3.10
CA VAL A 284 -53.07 11.37 2.35
C VAL A 284 -54.40 11.81 1.71
N PRO A 285 -54.89 13.03 2.00
CA PRO A 285 -56.16 13.50 1.45
C PRO A 285 -56.03 13.83 -0.05
N ALA A 286 -57.17 13.86 -0.75
CA ALA A 286 -57.25 14.21 -2.17
C ALA A 286 -56.61 15.58 -2.49
N SER A 287 -56.58 16.51 -1.54
CA SER A 287 -55.95 17.83 -1.71
C SER A 287 -54.44 17.78 -1.89
N MET A 288 -53.77 16.68 -1.50
CA MET A 288 -52.32 16.49 -1.61
C MET A 288 -51.91 15.51 -2.73
N ASP A 289 -52.88 14.91 -3.43
CA ASP A 289 -52.65 13.94 -4.51
C ASP A 289 -51.75 14.51 -5.61
N GLY A 290 -50.64 13.83 -5.89
CA GLY A 290 -49.65 14.21 -6.89
C GLY A 290 -48.90 15.52 -6.61
N LYS A 291 -49.11 16.17 -5.46
CA LYS A 291 -48.50 17.48 -5.16
C LYS A 291 -47.14 17.35 -4.47
N HIS A 292 -46.36 18.42 -4.57
CA HIS A 292 -45.14 18.60 -3.78
C HIS A 292 -45.49 18.76 -2.30
N ALA A 293 -44.67 18.19 -1.43
CA ALA A 293 -44.80 18.34 0.02
C ALA A 293 -43.42 18.41 0.69
N LYS A 294 -43.39 18.84 1.95
CA LYS A 294 -42.19 18.82 2.79
C LYS A 294 -42.32 17.79 3.89
N LEU A 295 -41.29 16.97 4.03
CA LEU A 295 -41.16 15.97 5.09
C LEU A 295 -40.21 16.50 6.18
N TYR A 296 -40.70 16.54 7.42
CA TYR A 296 -39.95 16.88 8.62
C TYR A 296 -39.79 15.61 9.46
N MET A 297 -38.55 15.18 9.67
CA MET A 297 -38.21 13.99 10.47
C MET A 297 -37.37 14.34 11.69
N GLY A 298 -37.59 15.54 12.24
CA GLY A 298 -36.97 15.98 13.49
C GLY A 298 -35.46 15.81 13.51
N THR A 299 -34.95 15.22 14.59
CA THR A 299 -33.55 14.81 14.73
C THR A 299 -33.54 13.30 14.95
N LEU A 300 -32.81 12.58 14.11
CA LEU A 300 -32.63 11.13 14.23
C LEU A 300 -31.23 10.85 14.77
N VAL A 301 -31.11 9.91 15.70
CA VAL A 301 -29.82 9.55 16.29
C VAL A 301 -28.96 8.84 15.25
N ASN A 302 -27.85 9.50 14.92
CA ASN A 302 -26.87 9.11 13.91
C ASN A 302 -27.31 9.34 12.46
N ALA A 303 -27.38 8.32 11.60
CA ALA A 303 -27.54 8.51 10.15
C ALA A 303 -28.82 7.86 9.62
N ASP A 304 -29.56 8.56 8.76
CA ASP A 304 -30.80 8.05 8.17
C ASP A 304 -30.79 8.07 6.64
N SER A 305 -31.65 7.25 6.03
CA SER A 305 -32.10 7.39 4.65
C SER A 305 -33.61 7.20 4.63
N THR A 306 -34.31 8.18 4.09
CA THR A 306 -35.77 8.27 4.18
C THR A 306 -36.40 8.14 2.79
N PHE A 307 -37.50 7.39 2.72
CA PHE A 307 -38.24 7.09 1.51
C PHE A 307 -39.74 7.34 1.72
N VAL A 308 -40.43 7.72 0.65
CA VAL A 308 -41.90 7.83 0.61
C VAL A 308 -42.37 7.06 -0.63
N ASN A 309 -43.25 6.09 -0.46
CA ASN A 309 -43.74 5.21 -1.54
C ASN A 309 -42.60 4.60 -2.38
N GLY A 310 -41.54 4.12 -1.73
CA GLY A 310 -40.36 3.60 -2.43
C GLY A 310 -39.40 4.63 -3.02
N HIS A 311 -39.80 5.89 -3.12
CA HIS A 311 -38.95 6.96 -3.63
C HIS A 311 -38.02 7.51 -2.53
N PHE A 312 -36.72 7.58 -2.82
CA PHE A 312 -35.75 8.21 -1.92
C PHE A 312 -35.97 9.73 -1.89
N VAL A 313 -36.19 10.28 -0.69
CA VAL A 313 -36.47 11.72 -0.51
C VAL A 313 -35.33 12.46 0.20
N GLY A 314 -34.44 11.74 0.90
CA GLY A 314 -33.22 12.35 1.45
C GLY A 314 -32.52 11.51 2.50
N ASN A 315 -31.36 12.01 2.94
CA ASN A 315 -30.54 11.40 3.98
C ASN A 315 -29.82 12.48 4.80
N VAL A 316 -29.44 12.14 6.02
CA VAL A 316 -28.45 12.89 6.82
C VAL A 316 -27.50 11.87 7.44
N THR A 317 -26.20 12.14 7.39
CA THR A 317 -25.14 11.17 7.74
C THR A 317 -24.66 11.20 9.19
N TYR A 318 -25.21 12.08 10.03
CA TYR A 318 -24.86 12.19 11.45
C TYR A 318 -25.99 12.84 12.28
N GLN A 319 -25.92 12.73 13.61
CA GLN A 319 -27.08 12.95 14.48
C GLN A 319 -27.69 14.35 14.45
N TYR A 320 -26.90 15.42 14.44
CA TYR A 320 -27.40 16.74 14.88
C TYR A 320 -28.27 17.55 13.89
N PRO A 321 -28.12 17.47 12.56
CA PRO A 321 -28.92 18.29 11.64
C PRO A 321 -30.43 17.97 11.73
N PRO A 322 -31.32 18.97 11.62
CA PRO A 322 -32.74 18.67 11.45
C PRO A 322 -32.98 18.00 10.08
N ARG A 323 -33.80 16.94 10.04
CA ARG A 323 -34.19 16.27 8.80
C ARG A 323 -35.37 16.99 8.18
N LYS A 324 -35.11 17.64 7.05
CA LYS A 324 -36.09 18.34 6.24
C LYS A 324 -35.87 17.93 4.79
N TYR A 325 -36.81 17.21 4.22
CA TYR A 325 -36.71 16.64 2.88
C TYR A 325 -37.87 17.13 2.02
N ASP A 326 -37.61 17.27 0.73
CA ASP A 326 -38.66 17.53 -0.25
C ASP A 326 -39.24 16.20 -0.73
N ILE A 327 -40.57 16.11 -0.76
CA ILE A 327 -41.30 15.04 -1.45
C ILE A 327 -41.68 15.61 -2.83
N PRO A 328 -41.07 15.13 -3.92
CA PRO A 328 -41.40 15.61 -5.26
C PRO A 328 -42.87 15.41 -5.62
N ALA A 329 -43.39 16.27 -6.50
CA ALA A 329 -44.70 16.07 -7.09
C ALA A 329 -44.78 14.71 -7.81
N GLY A 330 -45.93 14.04 -7.70
CA GLY A 330 -46.19 12.71 -8.24
C GLY A 330 -45.76 11.54 -7.35
N VAL A 331 -45.11 11.80 -6.21
CA VAL A 331 -44.75 10.72 -5.24
C VAL A 331 -45.92 10.38 -4.32
N LEU A 332 -46.63 11.39 -3.81
CA LEU A 332 -47.83 11.18 -3.00
C LEU A 332 -49.04 10.89 -3.89
N HIS A 333 -49.92 10.03 -3.41
CA HIS A 333 -51.23 9.80 -4.01
C HIS A 333 -52.35 9.85 -2.95
N GLN A 334 -53.60 10.03 -3.35
CA GLN A 334 -54.72 9.97 -2.43
C GLN A 334 -54.81 8.57 -1.78
N GLY A 335 -55.12 8.54 -0.47
CA GLY A 335 -55.28 7.32 0.33
C GLY A 335 -54.01 6.92 1.07
N THR A 336 -53.82 5.63 1.29
CA THR A 336 -52.69 5.09 2.07
C THR A 336 -51.36 5.28 1.35
N ASN A 337 -50.42 5.97 1.97
CA ASN A 337 -49.02 6.13 1.51
C ASN A 337 -48.09 5.62 2.60
N THR A 338 -46.86 5.24 2.25
CA THR A 338 -45.89 4.72 3.22
C THR A 338 -44.65 5.59 3.32
N VAL A 339 -44.27 5.93 4.55
CA VAL A 339 -42.98 6.53 4.89
C VAL A 339 -42.06 5.45 5.47
N VAL A 340 -40.85 5.33 4.92
CA VAL A 340 -39.82 4.38 5.39
C VAL A 340 -38.57 5.14 5.81
N VAL A 341 -38.04 4.81 6.98
CA VAL A 341 -36.79 5.37 7.52
C VAL A 341 -35.82 4.23 7.81
N LYS A 342 -34.73 4.17 7.05
CA LYS A 342 -33.57 3.36 7.39
C LYS A 342 -32.69 4.15 8.36
N LEU A 343 -32.60 3.73 9.61
CA LEU A 343 -31.79 4.40 10.63
C LEU A 343 -30.56 3.53 10.99
N THR A 344 -29.37 4.12 10.92
CA THR A 344 -28.08 3.44 11.18
C THR A 344 -27.43 4.00 12.43
N ASP A 345 -27.22 3.15 13.43
CA ASP A 345 -26.48 3.45 14.65
C ASP A 345 -25.71 2.22 15.19
N ASP A 346 -24.39 2.28 15.16
CA ASP A 346 -23.50 1.20 15.62
C ASP A 346 -23.28 1.20 17.15
N SER A 347 -23.78 2.22 17.85
CA SER A 347 -23.64 2.36 19.30
C SER A 347 -24.73 1.60 20.08
N GLY A 348 -25.85 1.28 19.42
CA GLY A 348 -26.99 0.56 19.98
C GLY A 348 -28.02 1.46 20.67
N GLY A 349 -27.93 2.77 20.49
CA GLY A 349 -28.80 3.79 21.12
C GLY A 349 -29.59 4.63 20.12
N GLY A 350 -29.73 4.19 18.88
CA GLY A 350 -30.46 4.94 17.86
C GLY A 350 -31.94 5.17 18.18
N GLY A 351 -32.55 6.10 17.45
CA GLY A 351 -33.96 6.45 17.61
C GLY A 351 -34.29 7.85 17.14
N PHE A 352 -35.53 8.24 17.41
CA PHE A 352 -36.09 9.53 17.02
C PHE A 352 -36.04 10.43 18.26
N VAL A 353 -35.38 11.58 18.21
CA VAL A 353 -35.22 12.45 19.38
C VAL A 353 -36.58 13.03 19.78
N GLU A 354 -36.91 12.93 21.07
CA GLU A 354 -38.14 13.46 21.64
C GLU A 354 -38.23 14.99 21.49
N ASP A 355 -39.46 15.53 21.55
CA ASP A 355 -39.77 16.97 21.40
C ASP A 355 -39.32 17.62 20.06
N LYS A 356 -39.05 16.80 19.04
CA LYS A 356 -38.82 17.26 17.66
C LYS A 356 -40.07 17.10 16.80
N ILE A 357 -40.07 17.80 15.67
CA ILE A 357 -41.20 17.85 14.73
C ILE A 357 -41.09 16.67 13.74
N TYR A 358 -42.11 15.82 13.70
CA TYR A 358 -42.25 14.69 12.78
C TYR A 358 -43.55 14.82 12.00
N LYS A 359 -43.52 15.33 10.77
CA LYS A 359 -44.73 15.56 9.97
C LYS A 359 -44.47 15.69 8.47
N ILE A 360 -45.51 15.52 7.66
CA ILE A 360 -45.54 15.96 6.26
C ILE A 360 -46.41 17.21 6.17
N VAL A 361 -45.98 18.19 5.37
CA VAL A 361 -46.71 19.44 5.11
C VAL A 361 -46.89 19.61 3.60
N GLY A 362 -48.14 19.68 3.15
CA GLY A 362 -48.51 20.00 1.77
C GLY A 362 -49.70 20.97 1.77
N ASP A 363 -49.55 22.10 1.08
CA ASP A 363 -50.49 23.24 1.17
C ASP A 363 -50.78 23.60 2.65
N ASP A 364 -52.07 23.64 3.06
CA ASP A 364 -52.52 23.91 4.43
C ASP A 364 -52.78 22.63 5.26
N VAL A 365 -52.31 21.46 4.79
CA VAL A 365 -52.49 20.17 5.46
C VAL A 365 -51.19 19.73 6.13
N GLU A 366 -51.29 19.29 7.38
CA GLU A 366 -50.22 18.65 8.12
C GLU A 366 -50.62 17.21 8.51
N ILE A 367 -49.73 16.26 8.23
CA ILE A 367 -49.90 14.84 8.60
C ILE A 367 -48.85 14.52 9.67
N ASP A 368 -49.30 14.12 10.86
CA ASP A 368 -48.43 13.73 11.96
C ASP A 368 -47.77 12.37 11.71
N LEU A 369 -46.48 12.28 12.01
CA LEU A 369 -45.68 11.06 11.88
C LEU A 369 -45.31 10.44 13.24
N THR A 370 -45.78 10.99 14.36
CA THR A 370 -45.60 10.35 15.68
C THR A 370 -46.51 9.11 15.86
N GLY A 371 -46.36 8.44 17.00
CA GLY A 371 -47.13 7.24 17.32
C GLY A 371 -46.47 5.97 16.79
N ASP A 372 -47.28 4.98 16.43
CA ASP A 372 -46.76 3.65 16.10
C ASP A 372 -46.10 3.59 14.73
N TRP A 373 -44.92 2.96 14.70
CA TRP A 373 -44.15 2.58 13.51
C TRP A 373 -43.90 1.08 13.54
N LYS A 374 -44.04 0.43 12.39
CA LYS A 374 -43.49 -0.92 12.21
C LYS A 374 -41.98 -0.83 12.09
N TYR A 375 -41.25 -1.82 12.56
CA TYR A 375 -39.80 -1.88 12.45
C TYR A 375 -39.27 -3.30 12.22
N LYS A 376 -38.10 -3.37 11.57
CA LYS A 376 -37.35 -4.61 11.35
C LYS A 376 -35.86 -4.35 11.37
N VAL A 377 -35.10 -5.27 11.96
CA VAL A 377 -33.65 -5.14 12.08
C VAL A 377 -32.97 -5.58 10.79
N GLY A 378 -32.33 -4.63 10.10
CA GLY A 378 -31.57 -4.86 8.87
C GLY A 378 -30.18 -5.42 9.14
N VAL A 379 -29.49 -4.89 10.16
CA VAL A 379 -28.17 -5.32 10.62
C VAL A 379 -28.15 -5.34 12.15
N ASP A 380 -27.67 -6.43 12.75
CA ASP A 380 -27.41 -6.50 14.19
C ASP A 380 -25.99 -6.99 14.51
N LEU A 381 -25.20 -6.09 15.08
CA LEU A 381 -23.82 -6.27 15.52
C LEU A 381 -23.71 -6.35 17.05
N SER A 382 -24.82 -6.54 17.77
CA SER A 382 -24.84 -6.63 19.24
C SER A 382 -23.95 -7.75 19.80
N GLY A 383 -23.77 -8.85 19.06
CA GLY A 383 -22.84 -9.95 19.38
C GLY A 383 -21.40 -9.76 18.92
N ALA A 384 -21.07 -8.66 18.22
CA ALA A 384 -19.71 -8.39 17.73
C ALA A 384 -18.92 -7.50 18.72
N SER A 385 -17.64 -7.80 18.91
CA SER A 385 -16.74 -7.01 19.76
C SER A 385 -16.67 -5.55 19.26
N GLN A 386 -16.71 -4.59 20.19
CA GLN A 386 -16.59 -3.15 19.91
C GLN A 386 -15.34 -2.86 19.04
N PRO A 387 -15.44 -2.05 17.98
CA PRO A 387 -14.24 -1.47 17.37
C PRO A 387 -13.59 -0.54 18.41
N GLY A 388 -12.40 -0.88 18.90
CA GLY A 388 -11.62 0.02 19.73
C GLY A 388 -11.41 1.35 18.99
N GLY A 389 -11.90 2.45 19.59
CA GLY A 389 -11.67 3.82 19.14
C GLY A 389 -10.23 4.23 19.42
N GLY A 390 -9.34 3.94 18.48
CA GLY A 390 -8.03 4.59 18.37
C GLY A 390 -8.11 5.66 17.30
N MET A 391 -7.85 6.92 17.66
CA MET A 391 -7.74 8.01 16.69
C MET A 391 -6.61 7.70 15.70
N GLY A 392 -6.93 7.59 14.40
CA GLY A 392 -5.94 7.52 13.31
C GLY A 392 -6.26 6.57 12.16
N GLY A 393 -7.25 5.66 12.28
CA GLY A 393 -7.64 4.73 11.21
C GLY A 393 -8.86 5.22 10.43
N ARG A 394 -8.82 5.14 9.09
CA ARG A 394 -9.96 5.38 8.19
C ARG A 394 -11.26 4.75 8.72
N PRO A 395 -12.41 5.44 8.63
CA PRO A 395 -13.68 4.86 9.05
C PRO A 395 -14.08 3.73 8.08
N GLY A 396 -14.41 2.55 8.62
CA GLY A 396 -15.15 1.53 7.88
C GLY A 396 -14.43 0.22 7.58
N THR A 397 -13.77 -0.43 8.54
CA THR A 397 -13.68 -1.91 8.56
C THR A 397 -13.66 -2.39 10.02
N GLY A 398 -14.82 -2.70 10.59
CA GLY A 398 -14.86 -3.40 11.87
C GLY A 398 -14.48 -4.86 11.63
N SER A 399 -13.20 -5.15 11.75
CA SER A 399 -12.67 -6.48 11.51
C SER A 399 -12.24 -7.07 12.85
N ALA A 400 -12.52 -8.36 13.05
CA ALA A 400 -11.92 -9.20 14.10
C ALA A 400 -10.38 -8.99 14.18
N PRO A 401 -9.74 -9.25 15.34
CA PRO A 401 -8.35 -8.90 15.61
C PRO A 401 -7.33 -9.30 14.52
N ASN A 402 -7.51 -10.46 13.88
CA ASN A 402 -6.60 -10.96 12.84
C ASN A 402 -6.75 -10.26 11.48
N MET A 403 -7.89 -9.61 11.20
CA MET A 403 -8.10 -8.93 9.92
C MET A 403 -7.49 -7.52 9.86
N ARG A 404 -7.32 -6.85 11.01
CA ARG A 404 -6.66 -5.52 11.05
C ARG A 404 -5.16 -5.62 10.81
N ASN A 405 -4.57 -6.77 11.12
CA ASN A 405 -3.13 -7.01 11.05
C ASN A 405 -2.74 -7.88 9.85
N ALA A 406 -3.69 -8.37 9.05
CA ALA A 406 -3.41 -9.24 7.92
C ALA A 406 -2.43 -8.57 6.92
N GLY A 407 -1.40 -9.32 6.52
CA GLY A 407 -0.35 -8.88 5.60
C GLY A 407 -0.73 -8.98 4.12
N SER A 408 0.29 -9.02 3.26
CA SER A 408 0.23 -9.25 1.81
C SER A 408 -0.49 -8.25 0.92
N GLY A 409 -1.23 -7.30 1.47
CA GLY A 409 -2.01 -6.37 0.66
C GLY A 409 -1.21 -5.59 -0.38
N TYR A 410 0.00 -5.12 -0.04
CA TYR A 410 0.89 -4.41 -0.98
C TYR A 410 1.69 -5.37 -1.86
N TYR A 411 2.02 -6.57 -1.36
CA TYR A 411 2.55 -7.63 -2.21
C TYR A 411 1.59 -7.93 -3.37
N ASN A 412 0.32 -8.19 -3.04
CA ASN A 412 -0.72 -8.57 -3.99
C ASN A 412 -1.02 -7.48 -5.02
N GLY A 413 -1.06 -6.22 -4.58
CA GLY A 413 -1.46 -5.08 -5.42
C GLY A 413 -0.31 -4.32 -6.07
N MET A 414 0.94 -4.45 -5.60
CA MET A 414 2.05 -3.59 -6.08
C MET A 414 3.34 -4.33 -6.42
N ILE A 415 3.54 -5.57 -5.93
CA ILE A 415 4.72 -6.39 -6.25
C ILE A 415 4.36 -7.49 -7.26
N TYR A 416 3.27 -8.23 -7.01
CA TYR A 416 2.78 -9.27 -7.90
C TYR A 416 2.46 -8.79 -9.34
N PRO A 417 1.81 -7.62 -9.58
CA PRO A 417 1.53 -7.19 -10.96
C PRO A 417 2.78 -6.82 -11.77
N ILE A 418 3.92 -6.58 -11.13
CA ILE A 418 5.18 -6.21 -11.82
C ILE A 418 6.16 -7.38 -11.97
N ARG A 419 5.78 -8.59 -11.54
CA ARG A 419 6.64 -9.78 -11.46
C ARG A 419 7.31 -10.21 -12.76
N HIS A 420 6.69 -9.92 -13.90
CA HIS A 420 7.22 -10.28 -15.22
C HIS A 420 8.21 -9.25 -15.78
N TYR A 421 8.35 -8.10 -15.10
CA TYR A 421 9.32 -7.08 -15.48
C TYR A 421 10.68 -7.38 -14.86
N GLN A 422 11.67 -7.65 -15.71
CA GLN A 422 13.00 -8.01 -15.25
C GLN A 422 13.74 -6.84 -14.60
N VAL A 423 14.49 -7.14 -13.54
CA VAL A 423 15.25 -6.16 -12.75
C VAL A 423 16.65 -6.69 -12.45
N LYS A 424 17.59 -5.78 -12.22
CA LYS A 424 18.97 -6.04 -11.78
C LYS A 424 19.03 -6.50 -10.32
N GLY A 425 18.09 -6.04 -9.49
CA GLY A 425 18.02 -6.28 -8.06
C GLY A 425 17.00 -5.35 -7.39
N ALA A 426 16.88 -5.49 -6.06
CA ALA A 426 16.00 -4.68 -5.24
C ALA A 426 16.76 -3.78 -4.26
N ILE A 427 16.21 -2.60 -3.99
CA ILE A 427 16.57 -1.69 -2.92
C ILE A 427 15.41 -1.67 -1.92
N TRP A 428 15.70 -2.01 -0.67
CA TRP A 428 14.70 -2.09 0.40
C TRP A 428 15.00 -1.08 1.51
N TYR A 429 14.10 -0.11 1.70
CA TYR A 429 14.19 0.88 2.76
C TYR A 429 12.91 0.92 3.60
N GLN A 430 12.89 0.09 4.64
CA GLN A 430 11.79 -0.05 5.57
C GLN A 430 12.27 -0.54 6.93
N GLY A 431 11.52 -0.20 7.97
CA GLY A 431 11.62 -0.80 9.29
C GLY A 431 10.96 0.03 10.39
N GLU A 432 10.67 1.30 10.12
CA GLU A 432 10.16 2.25 11.10
C GLU A 432 8.79 1.84 11.65
N SER A 433 7.89 1.36 10.78
CA SER A 433 6.58 0.83 11.21
C SER A 433 6.66 -0.49 11.99
N ASN A 434 7.82 -1.14 12.00
CA ASN A 434 8.08 -2.37 12.75
C ASN A 434 8.98 -2.13 13.98
N ALA A 435 9.39 -0.89 14.28
CA ALA A 435 10.33 -0.60 15.36
C ALA A 435 9.86 -1.09 16.75
N GLY A 436 8.55 -1.16 16.99
CA GLY A 436 7.98 -1.74 18.21
C GLY A 436 7.99 -3.29 18.28
N ARG A 437 8.37 -3.97 17.19
CA ARG A 437 8.35 -5.43 17.02
C ARG A 437 9.66 -5.95 16.38
N SER A 438 10.80 -5.37 16.74
CA SER A 438 12.09 -5.70 16.12
C SER A 438 12.51 -7.18 16.19
N LYS A 439 12.01 -7.94 17.19
CA LYS A 439 12.34 -9.36 17.39
C LYS A 439 11.94 -10.27 16.22
N GLU A 440 10.84 -9.98 15.53
CA GLU A 440 10.36 -10.77 14.38
C GLU A 440 10.95 -10.31 13.03
N TYR A 441 11.59 -9.13 12.99
CA TYR A 441 11.96 -8.47 11.75
C TYR A 441 13.02 -9.22 10.94
N VAL A 442 13.95 -9.95 11.58
CA VAL A 442 14.91 -10.81 10.87
C VAL A 442 14.19 -11.89 10.07
N GLY A 443 13.20 -12.54 10.67
CA GLY A 443 12.41 -13.58 9.99
C GLY A 443 11.60 -12.98 8.84
N GLN A 444 10.92 -11.86 9.09
CA GLN A 444 10.12 -11.19 8.07
C GLN A 444 10.96 -10.70 6.89
N LEU A 445 12.13 -10.12 7.14
CA LEU A 445 13.00 -9.63 6.06
C LEU A 445 13.59 -10.78 5.23
N LYS A 446 13.93 -11.92 5.86
CA LYS A 446 14.28 -13.15 5.14
C LYS A 446 13.12 -13.68 4.29
N ALA A 447 11.92 -13.73 4.85
CA ALA A 447 10.72 -14.16 4.14
C ALA A 447 10.43 -13.26 2.93
N LEU A 448 10.59 -11.94 3.07
CA LEU A 448 10.45 -10.98 1.95
C LEU A 448 11.46 -11.25 0.85
N ILE A 449 12.75 -11.38 1.19
CA ILE A 449 13.82 -11.62 0.21
C ILE A 449 13.58 -12.94 -0.53
N ASN A 450 13.27 -14.02 0.20
CA ASN A 450 13.00 -15.33 -0.40
C ASN A 450 11.76 -15.27 -1.30
N ASN A 451 10.68 -14.66 -0.82
CA ASN A 451 9.45 -14.54 -1.59
C ASN A 451 9.69 -13.83 -2.92
N TRP A 452 10.43 -12.72 -2.93
CA TRP A 452 10.66 -11.97 -4.16
C TRP A 452 11.64 -12.68 -5.09
N ARG A 453 12.66 -13.35 -4.55
CA ARG A 453 13.55 -14.23 -5.35
C ARG A 453 12.76 -15.32 -6.06
N GLU A 454 11.81 -15.95 -5.38
CA GLU A 454 10.93 -16.94 -5.98
C GLU A 454 9.99 -16.31 -7.03
N LEU A 455 9.37 -15.17 -6.70
CA LEU A 455 8.45 -14.47 -7.60
C LEU A 455 9.10 -14.07 -8.93
N TRP A 456 10.34 -13.60 -8.90
CA TRP A 456 11.13 -13.26 -10.09
C TRP A 456 11.92 -14.43 -10.68
N GLN A 457 11.84 -15.62 -10.08
CA GLN A 457 12.64 -16.80 -10.47
C GLN A 457 14.15 -16.50 -10.51
N MET A 458 14.60 -15.65 -9.58
CA MET A 458 15.97 -15.15 -9.50
C MET A 458 16.53 -15.48 -8.11
N PRO A 459 16.99 -16.73 -7.85
CA PRO A 459 17.42 -17.17 -6.51
C PRO A 459 18.61 -16.37 -5.94
N GLN A 460 19.36 -15.69 -6.80
CA GLN A 460 20.48 -14.83 -6.44
C GLN A 460 20.17 -13.34 -6.63
N MET A 461 18.89 -12.96 -6.68
CA MET A 461 18.50 -11.55 -6.81
C MET A 461 19.21 -10.71 -5.75
N PRO A 462 20.00 -9.70 -6.16
CA PRO A 462 20.66 -8.80 -5.23
C PRO A 462 19.65 -7.99 -4.43
N PHE A 463 19.86 -7.89 -3.12
CA PHE A 463 19.09 -7.02 -2.23
C PHE A 463 20.00 -6.00 -1.55
N LEU A 464 19.73 -4.72 -1.78
CA LEU A 464 20.42 -3.61 -1.16
C LEU A 464 19.54 -3.07 -0.03
N LEU A 465 19.95 -3.34 1.21
CA LEU A 465 19.21 -3.00 2.42
C LEU A 465 19.67 -1.64 2.96
N VAL A 466 18.72 -0.80 3.37
CA VAL A 466 19.03 0.46 4.06
C VAL A 466 18.75 0.30 5.54
N GLN A 467 19.78 0.52 6.36
CA GLN A 467 19.59 0.54 7.80
C GLN A 467 18.73 1.74 8.23
N LEU A 468 18.01 1.68 9.35
CA LEU A 468 17.29 2.86 9.83
C LEU A 468 18.25 4.00 10.24
N PRO A 469 17.95 5.26 9.88
CA PRO A 469 18.75 6.42 10.26
C PRO A 469 18.57 6.74 11.75
N ASN A 470 19.30 7.69 12.34
CA ASN A 470 18.96 8.20 13.68
C ASN A 470 17.65 8.98 13.66
N PHE A 471 16.91 8.87 14.77
CA PHE A 471 15.65 9.54 15.01
C PHE A 471 15.41 9.65 16.52
N GLN A 472 14.60 10.60 16.98
CA GLN A 472 14.33 10.93 18.39
C GLN A 472 15.46 11.69 19.11
N PRO A 473 15.17 12.33 20.27
CA PRO A 473 16.20 12.92 21.12
C PRO A 473 17.25 11.90 21.57
N LYS A 474 18.47 12.38 21.81
CA LYS A 474 19.54 11.57 22.40
C LYS A 474 19.13 11.04 23.77
N GLN A 475 19.46 9.79 24.04
CA GLN A 475 19.39 9.23 25.39
C GLN A 475 20.70 9.51 26.13
N ALA A 476 20.61 10.01 27.37
CA ALA A 476 21.77 10.30 28.20
C ALA A 476 22.45 9.02 28.71
N GLU A 477 21.66 7.98 28.98
CA GLU A 477 22.13 6.69 29.48
C GLU A 477 21.84 5.57 28.47
N PRO A 478 22.62 4.46 28.48
CA PRO A 478 22.30 3.29 27.69
C PRO A 478 20.90 2.76 28.03
N SER A 479 20.10 2.49 27.00
CA SER A 479 18.70 2.06 27.17
C SER A 479 18.28 1.06 26.10
N GLU A 480 17.13 0.42 26.32
CA GLU A 480 16.51 -0.41 25.31
C GLU A 480 15.97 0.44 24.15
N SER A 481 16.12 -0.06 22.93
CA SER A 481 15.74 0.66 21.72
C SER A 481 15.19 -0.33 20.69
N GLY A 482 13.88 -0.23 20.42
CA GLY A 482 13.24 -0.98 19.34
C GLY A 482 13.82 -0.60 17.98
N TRP A 483 14.20 0.67 17.82
CA TRP A 483 14.84 1.20 16.63
C TRP A 483 16.23 0.60 16.36
N ALA A 484 17.08 0.52 17.38
CA ALA A 484 18.35 -0.19 17.31
C ALA A 484 18.14 -1.69 17.07
N GLY A 485 17.07 -2.27 17.62
CA GLY A 485 16.66 -3.64 17.30
C GLY A 485 16.37 -3.86 15.82
N ILE A 486 15.74 -2.89 15.13
CA ILE A 486 15.54 -2.97 13.68
C ILE A 486 16.88 -2.85 12.94
N ARG A 487 17.77 -1.92 13.36
CA ARG A 487 19.10 -1.81 12.77
C ARG A 487 19.89 -3.11 12.90
N GLU A 488 19.80 -3.77 14.05
CA GLU A 488 20.37 -5.08 14.30
C GLU A 488 19.75 -6.15 13.38
N ALA A 489 18.43 -6.15 13.21
CA ALA A 489 17.75 -7.10 12.36
C ALA A 489 18.15 -6.95 10.88
N GLN A 490 18.31 -5.72 10.40
CA GLN A 490 18.83 -5.41 9.07
C GLN A 490 20.28 -5.89 8.91
N PHE A 491 21.13 -5.65 9.91
CA PHE A 491 22.51 -6.13 9.96
C PHE A 491 22.61 -7.67 9.95
N LYS A 492 21.88 -8.34 10.84
CA LYS A 492 21.84 -9.80 10.92
C LYS A 492 21.36 -10.41 9.61
N THR A 493 20.34 -9.81 8.98
CA THR A 493 19.86 -10.29 7.68
C THR A 493 20.92 -10.13 6.59
N ALA A 494 21.59 -8.97 6.54
CA ALA A 494 22.66 -8.72 5.56
C ALA A 494 23.86 -9.67 5.71
N LEU A 495 24.11 -10.19 6.92
CA LEU A 495 25.15 -11.19 7.18
C LEU A 495 24.70 -12.62 6.83
N GLN A 496 23.43 -12.94 7.08
CA GLN A 496 22.92 -14.31 7.01
C GLN A 496 22.35 -14.68 5.64
N VAL A 497 21.95 -13.69 4.84
CA VAL A 497 21.33 -13.91 3.52
C VAL A 497 22.35 -13.59 2.43
N PRO A 498 22.75 -14.55 1.59
CA PRO A 498 23.66 -14.28 0.47
C PRO A 498 23.07 -13.26 -0.51
N TYR A 499 23.95 -12.63 -1.31
CA TYR A 499 23.58 -11.59 -2.28
C TYR A 499 22.84 -10.40 -1.68
N THR A 500 23.25 -9.99 -0.48
CA THR A 500 22.79 -8.75 0.15
C THR A 500 23.95 -7.80 0.43
N ALA A 501 23.69 -6.50 0.32
CA ALA A 501 24.56 -5.46 0.85
C ALA A 501 23.73 -4.50 1.71
N MET A 502 24.35 -3.82 2.66
CA MET A 502 23.66 -2.91 3.58
C MET A 502 24.36 -1.55 3.66
N ALA A 503 23.60 -0.47 3.56
CA ALA A 503 24.07 0.86 3.93
C ALA A 503 23.75 1.14 5.41
N VAL A 504 24.79 1.46 6.18
CA VAL A 504 24.68 2.02 7.54
C VAL A 504 24.35 3.52 7.42
N THR A 505 23.41 4.03 8.22
CA THR A 505 22.80 5.36 8.00
C THR A 505 22.49 6.15 9.27
N TYR A 506 22.90 5.69 10.46
CA TYR A 506 22.52 6.33 11.72
C TYR A 506 23.11 7.75 11.93
N ASP A 507 23.90 8.26 10.98
CA ASP A 507 24.48 9.60 10.96
C ASP A 507 23.77 10.57 9.99
N VAL A 508 22.88 10.06 9.12
CA VAL A 508 22.22 10.88 8.09
C VAL A 508 20.84 11.39 8.50
N GLY A 509 20.32 10.90 9.62
CA GLY A 509 19.02 11.23 10.19
C GLY A 509 19.01 12.45 11.11
N GLU A 510 17.83 12.75 11.61
CA GLU A 510 17.52 13.97 12.33
C GLU A 510 16.73 13.58 13.60
N TRP A 511 17.03 14.23 14.72
CA TRP A 511 16.41 13.88 16.00
C TRP A 511 14.90 14.17 16.03
N ASN A 512 14.43 15.10 15.19
CA ASN A 512 13.05 15.60 15.13
C ASN A 512 12.32 15.32 13.81
N ASP A 513 12.98 14.74 12.80
CA ASP A 513 12.35 14.30 11.55
C ASP A 513 12.77 12.86 11.25
N ILE A 514 11.78 11.99 11.05
CA ILE A 514 11.98 10.58 10.73
C ILE A 514 12.48 10.38 9.30
N HIS A 515 12.39 11.40 8.44
CA HIS A 515 12.79 11.38 7.03
C HIS A 515 14.09 12.16 6.79
N PRO A 516 15.28 11.54 6.92
CA PRO A 516 16.56 12.17 6.63
C PRO A 516 16.57 12.91 5.29
N LEU A 517 16.98 14.18 5.30
CA LEU A 517 17.20 14.91 4.05
C LEU A 517 18.49 14.48 3.34
N ASN A 518 19.48 13.91 4.04
CA ASN A 518 20.72 13.45 3.41
C ASN A 518 20.57 12.08 2.71
N LYS A 519 19.76 12.03 1.64
CA LYS A 519 19.57 10.84 0.81
C LYS A 519 20.73 10.55 -0.13
N LYS A 520 21.57 11.55 -0.40
CA LYS A 520 22.74 11.44 -1.28
C LYS A 520 23.79 10.48 -0.69
N ASP A 521 24.09 10.60 0.60
CA ASP A 521 25.04 9.69 1.26
C ASP A 521 24.48 8.27 1.42
N VAL A 522 23.17 8.13 1.64
CA VAL A 522 22.50 6.83 1.65
C VAL A 522 22.63 6.16 0.28
N ALA A 523 22.35 6.89 -0.81
CA ALA A 523 22.51 6.40 -2.18
C ALA A 523 23.95 5.98 -2.48
N HIS A 524 24.93 6.81 -2.09
CA HIS A 524 26.35 6.52 -2.27
C HIS A 524 26.76 5.21 -1.59
N ARG A 525 26.41 5.03 -0.32
CA ARG A 525 26.73 3.81 0.45
C ARG A 525 26.08 2.57 -0.17
N LEU A 526 24.83 2.67 -0.61
CA LEU A 526 24.16 1.58 -1.33
C LEU A 526 24.85 1.25 -2.64
N PHE A 527 25.28 2.27 -3.39
CA PHE A 527 25.94 2.08 -4.68
C PHE A 527 27.34 1.47 -4.52
N LEU A 528 28.10 1.80 -3.47
CA LEU A 528 29.32 1.07 -3.14
C LEU A 528 29.04 -0.43 -2.92
N GLY A 529 27.96 -0.74 -2.18
CA GLY A 529 27.47 -2.11 -1.99
C GLY A 529 27.15 -2.79 -3.32
N ALA A 530 26.42 -2.11 -4.21
CA ALA A 530 26.12 -2.61 -5.55
C ALA A 530 27.36 -2.84 -6.40
N ARG A 531 28.35 -1.93 -6.36
CA ARG A 531 29.62 -2.04 -7.09
C ARG A 531 30.38 -3.31 -6.70
N LYS A 532 30.49 -3.59 -5.40
CA LYS A 532 31.13 -4.82 -4.89
C LYS A 532 30.31 -6.06 -5.22
N LEU A 533 29.01 -6.03 -4.94
CA LEU A 533 28.16 -7.23 -4.99
C LEU A 533 27.69 -7.59 -6.41
N VAL A 534 27.23 -6.61 -7.18
CA VAL A 534 26.53 -6.80 -8.46
C VAL A 534 27.46 -6.59 -9.65
N TYR A 535 28.35 -5.60 -9.57
CA TYR A 535 29.30 -5.29 -10.64
C TYR A 535 30.68 -5.95 -10.45
N GLY A 536 30.88 -6.68 -9.35
CA GLY A 536 32.10 -7.45 -9.08
C GLY A 536 33.36 -6.62 -8.86
N GLU A 537 33.21 -5.32 -8.58
CA GLU A 537 34.36 -4.45 -8.34
C GLU A 537 35.06 -4.79 -7.01
N LYS A 538 36.39 -4.66 -6.98
CA LYS A 538 37.19 -4.81 -5.77
C LYS A 538 37.34 -3.45 -5.08
N LEU A 539 36.47 -3.16 -4.12
CA LEU A 539 36.51 -1.94 -3.31
C LEU A 539 36.05 -2.18 -1.86
N VAL A 540 36.34 -1.21 -0.99
CA VAL A 540 35.72 -1.12 0.35
C VAL A 540 34.31 -0.57 0.17
N ALA A 541 33.31 -1.38 0.51
CA ALA A 541 31.89 -1.06 0.29
C ALA A 541 31.04 -1.01 1.56
N SER A 542 31.63 -1.36 2.71
CA SER A 542 30.98 -1.34 4.01
C SER A 542 31.97 -0.91 5.08
N GLY A 543 31.43 -0.37 6.18
CA GLY A 543 32.22 -0.12 7.39
C GLY A 543 32.38 -1.37 8.25
N PRO A 544 33.03 -1.23 9.42
CA PRO A 544 33.32 -2.34 10.31
C PRO A 544 32.05 -3.10 10.74
N MET A 545 32.11 -4.43 10.70
CA MET A 545 31.01 -5.30 11.13
C MET A 545 31.46 -6.16 12.31
N TYR A 546 30.62 -6.23 13.34
CA TYR A 546 30.88 -7.08 14.51
C TYR A 546 31.05 -8.55 14.08
N LYS A 547 32.12 -9.20 14.55
CA LYS A 547 32.41 -10.61 14.27
C LYS A 547 32.30 -11.47 15.52
N GLU A 548 33.03 -11.09 16.57
CA GLU A 548 33.18 -11.91 17.78
C GLU A 548 33.49 -11.04 18.99
N MET A 549 33.19 -11.60 20.16
CA MET A 549 33.49 -11.05 21.47
C MET A 549 34.37 -12.04 22.24
N LYS A 550 35.38 -11.53 22.95
CA LYS A 550 36.17 -12.30 23.92
C LYS A 550 36.33 -11.51 25.21
N ILE A 551 36.10 -12.15 26.36
CA ILE A 551 36.34 -11.57 27.69
C ILE A 551 37.79 -11.85 28.08
N GLU A 552 38.52 -10.82 28.52
CA GLU A 552 39.89 -10.93 29.03
C GLU A 552 40.02 -10.12 30.33
N GLY A 553 39.90 -10.79 31.47
CA GLY A 553 39.90 -10.15 32.79
C GLY A 553 38.70 -9.20 32.94
N ASP A 554 38.98 -7.93 33.22
CA ASP A 554 37.98 -6.87 33.39
C ASP A 554 37.62 -6.14 32.08
N LYS A 555 37.94 -6.73 30.92
CA LYS A 555 37.74 -6.12 29.61
C LYS A 555 37.03 -7.05 28.65
N ILE A 556 36.35 -6.45 27.69
CA ILE A 556 35.78 -7.14 26.53
C ILE A 556 36.52 -6.69 25.27
N ILE A 557 36.99 -7.66 24.50
CA ILE A 557 37.62 -7.45 23.20
C ILE A 557 36.60 -7.80 22.11
N ILE A 558 36.32 -6.82 21.27
CA ILE A 558 35.43 -6.96 20.12
C ILE A 558 36.27 -6.99 18.84
N THR A 559 36.15 -8.03 18.03
CA THR A 559 36.80 -8.13 16.72
C THR A 559 35.83 -7.75 15.61
N PHE A 560 36.32 -7.02 14.61
CA PHE A 560 35.55 -6.59 13.45
C PHE A 560 36.03 -7.22 12.13
N THR A 561 35.09 -7.47 11.21
CA THR A 561 35.33 -7.65 9.77
C THR A 561 35.09 -6.33 9.02
N GLU A 562 35.31 -6.35 7.69
CA GLU A 562 35.06 -5.19 6.80
C GLU A 562 35.76 -3.89 7.28
N THR A 563 36.98 -4.04 7.80
CA THR A 563 37.76 -2.94 8.38
C THR A 563 38.42 -2.04 7.34
N GLY A 564 38.25 -2.31 6.04
CA GLY A 564 38.98 -1.62 4.98
C GLY A 564 40.49 -1.63 5.24
N SER A 565 41.15 -0.47 5.08
CA SER A 565 42.57 -0.29 5.43
C SER A 565 42.86 -0.09 6.93
N GLY A 566 41.83 -0.21 7.79
CA GLY A 566 41.93 -0.22 9.24
C GLY A 566 40.76 0.50 9.93
N LEU A 567 40.57 0.23 11.22
CA LEU A 567 39.61 0.94 12.06
C LEU A 567 40.09 2.39 12.34
N ALA A 568 39.14 3.31 12.43
CA ALA A 568 39.36 4.72 12.73
C ALA A 568 38.19 5.32 13.52
N SER A 569 38.43 6.47 14.15
CA SER A 569 37.41 7.27 14.84
C SER A 569 37.75 8.76 14.78
N ASN A 570 36.72 9.60 14.91
CA ASN A 570 36.91 11.04 15.12
C ASN A 570 37.09 11.30 16.62
N GLY A 571 38.33 11.20 17.12
CA GLY A 571 38.65 11.36 18.55
C GLY A 571 38.45 10.06 19.35
N SER A 572 38.18 10.19 20.66
CA SER A 572 37.88 9.05 21.54
C SER A 572 36.63 8.31 21.06
N LEU A 573 36.63 6.98 21.17
CA LEU A 573 35.47 6.19 20.79
C LEU A 573 34.29 6.50 21.72
N LYS A 574 33.11 6.65 21.11
CA LYS A 574 31.85 6.94 21.80
C LYS A 574 30.81 5.84 21.53
N HIS A 575 29.76 5.82 22.34
CA HIS A 575 28.61 4.92 22.22
C HIS A 575 28.93 3.42 22.36
N PHE A 576 29.98 3.07 23.10
CA PHE A 576 30.15 1.73 23.65
C PHE A 576 29.53 1.67 25.03
N ALA A 577 28.61 0.73 25.25
CA ALA A 577 28.08 0.41 26.57
C ALA A 577 28.53 -0.99 26.98
N ILE A 578 28.81 -1.19 28.26
CA ILE A 578 29.25 -2.46 28.84
C ILE A 578 28.37 -2.81 30.04
N ALA A 579 28.08 -4.09 30.22
CA ALA A 579 27.31 -4.61 31.35
C ALA A 579 28.03 -5.76 32.03
N GLY A 580 27.85 -5.87 33.35
CA GLY A 580 28.20 -7.06 34.14
C GLY A 580 27.03 -8.04 34.22
N GLU A 581 27.14 -9.01 35.12
CA GLU A 581 26.11 -10.05 35.34
C GLU A 581 24.74 -9.50 35.77
N ASP A 582 24.70 -8.28 36.32
CA ASP A 582 23.47 -7.58 36.71
C ASP A 582 22.67 -7.03 35.52
N ARG A 583 23.21 -7.16 34.30
CA ARG A 583 22.62 -6.74 33.02
C ARG A 583 22.38 -5.24 32.89
N LYS A 584 23.00 -4.42 33.74
CA LYS A 584 22.89 -2.97 33.68
C LYS A 584 23.99 -2.41 32.80
N PHE A 585 23.60 -1.84 31.66
CA PHE A 585 24.53 -1.19 30.76
C PHE A 585 24.92 0.20 31.27
N VAL A 586 26.22 0.47 31.27
CA VAL A 586 26.81 1.80 31.51
C VAL A 586 27.72 2.17 30.33
N TRP A 587 27.92 3.46 30.08
CA TRP A 587 28.90 3.90 29.07
C TRP A 587 30.30 3.44 29.43
N ALA A 588 31.07 3.02 28.41
CA ALA A 588 32.36 2.38 28.59
C ALA A 588 33.50 3.15 27.91
N ASP A 589 34.70 3.01 28.46
CA ASP A 589 35.94 3.40 27.78
C ASP A 589 36.23 2.38 26.67
N ALA A 590 36.54 2.86 25.47
CA ALA A 590 36.85 2.01 24.32
C ALA A 590 38.09 2.50 23.56
N MET A 591 38.92 1.56 23.08
CA MET A 591 40.13 1.86 22.29
C MET A 591 40.34 0.92 21.12
N ILE A 592 40.81 1.45 20.00
CA ILE A 592 41.18 0.68 18.81
C ILE A 592 42.55 0.02 19.00
N ARG A 593 42.64 -1.28 18.66
CA ARG A 593 43.86 -2.08 18.58
C ARG A 593 43.80 -2.98 17.35
N GLY A 594 44.41 -2.55 16.25
CA GLY A 594 44.34 -3.27 14.98
C GLY A 594 42.91 -3.33 14.45
N ASN A 595 42.39 -4.54 14.21
CA ASN A 595 40.99 -4.79 13.82
C ASN A 595 40.05 -5.04 15.02
N LYS A 596 40.49 -4.70 16.23
CA LYS A 596 39.75 -4.92 17.48
C LYS A 596 39.46 -3.61 18.19
N VAL A 597 38.39 -3.60 18.98
CA VAL A 597 38.10 -2.58 19.99
C VAL A 597 38.11 -3.24 21.36
N ILE A 598 38.89 -2.69 22.28
CA ILE A 598 38.92 -3.11 23.69
C ILE A 598 38.00 -2.18 24.47
N VAL A 599 37.03 -2.75 25.17
CA VAL A 599 35.99 -2.04 25.92
C VAL A 599 36.11 -2.40 27.41
N SER A 600 36.05 -1.39 28.28
CA SER A 600 36.18 -1.59 29.73
C SER A 600 35.46 -0.48 30.50
N HIS A 601 35.11 -0.74 31.77
CA HIS A 601 34.61 0.27 32.69
C HIS A 601 35.21 0.04 34.08
N LYS A 602 35.59 1.12 34.79
CA LYS A 602 36.34 1.03 36.06
C LYS A 602 35.60 0.22 37.13
N GLU A 603 34.28 0.31 37.14
CA GLU A 603 33.40 -0.33 38.14
C GLU A 603 32.94 -1.74 37.74
N ILE A 604 33.08 -2.15 36.48
CA ILE A 604 32.64 -3.46 35.99
C ILE A 604 33.82 -4.42 35.96
N LYS A 605 33.95 -5.27 37.00
CA LYS A 605 35.07 -6.22 37.13
C LYS A 605 34.88 -7.52 36.34
N ASN A 606 33.63 -7.95 36.17
CA ASN A 606 33.27 -9.16 35.42
C ASN A 606 32.30 -8.77 34.30
N PRO A 607 32.79 -8.16 33.21
CA PRO A 607 31.92 -7.74 32.12
C PRO A 607 31.45 -8.97 31.32
N VAL A 608 30.19 -8.95 30.89
CA VAL A 608 29.56 -10.07 30.15
C VAL A 608 28.97 -9.66 28.81
N ALA A 609 28.69 -8.37 28.59
CA ALA A 609 28.10 -7.89 27.34
C ALA A 609 28.56 -6.49 26.95
N VAL A 610 28.58 -6.23 25.64
CA VAL A 610 28.82 -4.92 25.02
C VAL A 610 27.73 -4.60 24.01
N ARG A 611 27.36 -3.32 23.95
CA ARG A 611 26.52 -2.75 22.90
C ARG A 611 27.24 -1.57 22.25
N TYR A 612 27.10 -1.43 20.93
CA TYR A 612 27.61 -0.30 20.18
C TYR A 612 26.48 0.41 19.43
N ALA A 613 26.40 1.73 19.58
CA ALA A 613 25.39 2.58 18.93
C ALA A 613 23.94 2.08 19.12
N TRP A 614 23.67 1.46 20.27
CA TRP A 614 22.36 0.90 20.62
C TRP A 614 21.44 1.95 21.24
N SER A 615 20.87 2.79 20.38
CA SER A 615 19.94 3.86 20.75
C SER A 615 19.18 4.31 19.51
N ASP A 616 18.02 4.96 19.68
CA ASP A 616 17.28 5.55 18.57
C ASP A 616 18.12 6.62 17.85
N ASN A 617 18.87 7.42 18.60
CA ASN A 617 19.75 8.47 18.11
C ASN A 617 21.19 8.39 18.66
N PRO A 618 22.06 7.58 18.03
CA PRO A 618 23.47 7.48 18.39
C PRO A 618 24.34 8.43 17.55
N GLU A 619 23.95 9.70 17.32
CA GLU A 619 24.66 10.58 16.38
C GLU A 619 26.15 10.77 16.70
N GLU A 620 26.56 10.62 17.96
CA GLU A 620 27.97 10.78 18.36
C GLU A 620 28.78 9.50 18.18
N ALA A 621 28.16 8.39 17.76
CA ALA A 621 28.83 7.13 17.52
C ALA A 621 29.76 7.25 16.32
N ASN A 622 31.05 7.00 16.55
CA ASN A 622 32.11 7.45 15.65
C ASN A 622 33.10 6.37 15.19
N LEU A 623 32.81 5.09 15.40
CA LEU A 623 33.64 4.00 14.88
C LEU A 623 33.38 3.85 13.38
N LYS A 624 34.47 3.86 12.62
CA LYS A 624 34.45 3.71 11.16
C LYS A 624 35.70 2.99 10.68
N ASN A 625 35.76 2.67 9.40
CA ASN A 625 37.03 2.35 8.75
C ASN A 625 37.72 3.66 8.28
N LYS A 626 38.98 3.53 7.86
CA LYS A 626 39.77 4.67 7.35
C LYS A 626 39.21 5.27 6.06
N GLU A 627 38.41 4.52 5.31
CA GLU A 627 37.67 5.00 4.13
C GLU A 627 36.44 5.84 4.50
N GLY A 628 36.08 5.92 5.79
CA GLY A 628 35.03 6.79 6.29
C GLY A 628 33.67 6.10 6.49
N LEU A 629 33.55 4.80 6.21
CA LEU A 629 32.30 4.06 6.36
C LEU A 629 32.09 3.61 7.81
N LEU A 630 30.92 3.91 8.34
CA LEU A 630 30.53 3.69 9.73
C LEU A 630 30.36 2.21 10.07
N ALA A 631 30.69 1.85 11.31
CA ALA A 631 30.45 0.51 11.83
C ALA A 631 28.95 0.28 12.08
N SER A 632 28.42 -0.88 11.72
CA SER A 632 27.01 -1.18 12.02
C SER A 632 26.78 -1.28 13.54
N PRO A 633 25.67 -0.73 14.07
CA PRO A 633 25.24 -0.99 15.45
C PRO A 633 25.11 -2.50 15.72
N PHE A 634 25.44 -2.92 16.93
CA PHE A 634 25.37 -4.32 17.37
C PHE A 634 25.20 -4.44 18.89
N ARG A 635 24.80 -5.63 19.34
CA ARG A 635 24.88 -6.08 20.72
C ARG A 635 25.49 -7.48 20.80
N THR A 636 26.04 -7.83 21.95
CA THR A 636 26.58 -9.18 22.21
C THR A 636 25.70 -10.01 23.14
N ASP A 637 24.69 -9.40 23.76
CA ASP A 637 23.67 -10.08 24.56
C ASP A 637 22.48 -10.57 23.73
N ASP A 638 21.73 -11.51 24.29
CA ASP A 638 20.48 -12.07 23.77
C ASP A 638 19.26 -11.72 24.65
N TRP A 639 19.40 -10.72 25.53
CA TRP A 639 18.42 -10.35 26.54
C TRP A 639 17.12 -9.75 25.96
#